data_AF-T1BWD1-F1
#
_entry.id   AF-T1BWD1-F1
#
_cell.length_a   1.000
_cell.length_b   1.000
_cell.length_c   1.000
_cell.angle_alpha   90.00
_cell.angle_beta   90.00
_cell.angle_gamma   90.00
#
_symmetry.space_group_name_H-M   'P 1'
#
loop_
_entity.id
_entity.type
_entity.pdbx_description
1 polymer ?
#
loop_
_entity_poly.entity_id
_entity_poly.type
_entity_poly.pdbx_seq_one_letter_code
_entity_poly.pdbx_strand_id
1 'polypeptide(L)'
;PDIHGITCYLARAKTGGISGAVGIAENKTEASLSCLKIGPITQSGPLPRQQDIAKIRASLFFKKLHLVRMIDPAHSVVIYLTYSDELIEGSPKNSISAVPLGVPIQLK
;
A
#
# COMPACT_ATOMS: atom_id res chain seq x y z
N PRO A 1 14.33 -5.18 1.24
CA PRO A 1 13.44 -4.38 0.37
C PRO A 1 14.26 -3.90 -0.82
N ASP A 2 13.71 -3.87 -2.03
CA ASP A 2 14.55 -3.54 -3.21
C ASP A 2 15.04 -2.08 -3.24
N ILE A 3 14.44 -1.24 -2.39
CA ILE A 3 14.81 0.16 -2.15
C ILE A 3 14.95 0.34 -0.65
N HIS A 4 16.13 0.77 -0.22
CA HIS A 4 16.43 1.09 1.18
C HIS A 4 16.30 2.60 1.44
N GLY A 5 16.19 2.98 2.72
CA GLY A 5 16.07 4.37 3.13
C GLY A 5 14.65 4.95 3.05
N ILE A 6 13.64 4.10 2.78
CA ILE A 6 12.22 4.46 2.81
C ILE A 6 11.51 3.61 3.86
N THR A 7 10.61 4.20 4.62
CA THR A 7 9.70 3.49 5.53
C THR A 7 8.27 3.96 5.30
N CYS A 8 7.35 2.99 5.28
CA CYS A 8 5.93 3.23 5.09
C CYS A 8 5.15 2.84 6.34
N TYR A 9 4.23 3.71 6.75
CA TYR A 9 3.29 3.51 7.84
C TYR A 9 1.89 3.33 7.25
N LEU A 10 1.24 2.24 7.61
CA LEU A 10 -0.12 1.92 7.16
C LEU A 10 -1.06 1.94 8.36
N ALA A 11 -1.95 2.92 8.41
CA ALA A 11 -3.08 2.93 9.31
C ALA A 11 -4.28 2.29 8.59
N ARG A 12 -5.04 1.43 9.28
CA ARG A 12 -6.24 0.81 8.73
C ARG A 12 -7.30 0.59 9.79
N ALA A 13 -8.56 0.67 9.41
CA ALA A 13 -9.66 0.28 10.28
C ALA A 13 -9.59 -1.23 10.58
N LYS A 14 -9.75 -1.60 11.85
CA LYS A 14 -9.91 -2.98 12.30
C LYS A 14 -11.08 -3.05 13.26
N THR A 15 -12.25 -3.40 12.75
CA THR A 15 -13.42 -3.80 13.52
C THR A 15 -13.19 -5.22 14.08
N GLY A 16 -13.33 -5.37 15.40
CA GLY A 16 -13.29 -6.67 16.07
C GLY A 16 -14.60 -6.93 16.81
N GLY A 17 -15.01 -8.20 16.88
CA GLY A 17 -16.06 -8.65 17.80
C GLY A 17 -17.42 -8.97 17.16
N ILE A 18 -18.23 -9.65 17.98
CA ILE A 18 -19.64 -9.99 17.72
C ILE A 18 -20.42 -8.67 17.81
N SER A 19 -20.96 -8.18 16.70
CA SER A 19 -21.97 -7.13 16.75
C SER A 19 -23.22 -7.72 17.42
N GLY A 20 -23.65 -7.09 18.51
CA GLY A 20 -24.85 -7.49 19.22
C GLY A 20 -26.07 -7.55 18.29
N ALA A 21 -26.92 -8.54 18.57
CA ALA A 21 -28.24 -8.84 18.02
C ALA A 21 -28.45 -9.00 16.50
N VAL A 22 -27.71 -8.34 15.60
CA VAL A 22 -27.99 -8.42 14.14
C VAL A 22 -26.72 -8.25 13.28
N GLY A 23 -25.94 -9.33 13.09
CA GLY A 23 -24.97 -9.42 11.99
C GLY A 23 -23.50 -9.49 12.39
N ILE A 24 -22.63 -9.70 11.41
CA ILE A 24 -21.17 -9.82 11.55
C ILE A 24 -20.57 -8.44 11.32
N ALA A 25 -19.82 -7.90 12.28
CA ALA A 25 -19.17 -6.59 12.13
C ALA A 25 -18.04 -6.70 11.11
N GLU A 26 -18.27 -6.20 9.90
CA GLU A 26 -17.27 -6.28 8.85
C GLU A 26 -16.19 -5.19 9.04
N ASN A 27 -14.94 -5.57 8.79
CA ASN A 27 -13.84 -4.62 8.74
C ASN A 27 -14.07 -3.62 7.61
N LYS A 28 -14.05 -2.33 7.92
CA LYS A 28 -14.02 -1.28 6.91
C LYS A 28 -12.68 -1.33 6.15
N THR A 29 -12.73 -0.98 4.88
CA THR A 29 -11.57 -0.98 3.96
C THR A 29 -10.82 0.34 3.93
N GLU A 30 -11.13 1.23 4.87
CA GLU A 30 -10.45 2.51 5.05
C GLU A 30 -9.00 2.27 5.49
N ALA A 31 -8.06 2.76 4.67
CA ALA A 31 -6.63 2.71 4.92
C ALA A 31 -5.99 4.06 4.59
N SER A 32 -4.95 4.41 5.33
CA SER A 32 -4.10 5.57 5.10
C SER A 32 -2.65 5.13 5.09
N LEU A 33 -1.91 5.57 4.07
CA LEU A 33 -0.53 5.21 3.82
C LEU A 33 0.34 6.46 3.81
N SER A 34 1.42 6.42 4.60
CA SER A 34 2.44 7.48 4.60
C SER A 34 3.82 6.86 4.48
N CYS A 35 4.51 7.13 3.37
CA CYS A 35 5.87 6.69 3.13
C CYS A 35 6.81 7.88 3.21
N LEU A 36 7.92 7.71 3.92
CA LEU A 36 8.90 8.76 4.15
C LEU A 36 10.30 8.25 3.85
N LYS A 37 11.14 9.15 3.34
CA LYS A 37 12.59 8.95 3.30
C LYS A 37 13.14 9.13 4.71
N ILE A 38 13.78 8.08 5.21
CA ILE A 38 14.35 8.03 6.57
C ILE A 38 15.89 8.04 6.57
N GLY A 39 16.52 7.98 5.40
CA GLY A 39 17.98 7.93 5.27
C GLY A 39 18.45 7.93 3.82
N PRO A 40 19.73 7.58 3.59
CA PRO A 40 20.27 7.42 2.24
C PRO A 40 19.48 6.40 1.43
N ILE A 41 19.17 6.74 0.18
CA ILE A 41 18.46 5.84 -0.74
C ILE A 41 19.48 4.97 -1.46
N THR A 42 19.31 3.65 -1.37
CA THR A 42 20.05 2.68 -2.17
C THR A 42 19.09 1.70 -2.82
N GLN A 43 19.42 1.28 -4.05
CA GLN A 43 18.67 0.29 -4.82
C GLN A 43 19.48 -1.02 -4.81
N SER A 44 18.84 -2.16 -4.52
CA SER A 44 19.53 -3.45 -4.51
C SER A 44 19.71 -4.07 -5.90
N GLY A 45 19.13 -3.45 -6.93
CA GLY A 45 19.20 -3.89 -8.33
C GLY A 45 18.12 -3.22 -9.19
N PRO A 46 17.99 -3.63 -10.47
CA PRO A 46 16.94 -3.14 -11.36
C PRO A 46 15.55 -3.45 -10.82
N LEU A 47 14.66 -2.46 -10.88
CA LEU A 47 13.31 -2.50 -10.31
C LEU A 47 12.26 -2.70 -11.41
N PRO A 48 11.24 -3.55 -11.19
CA PRO A 48 10.10 -3.59 -12.09
C PRO A 48 9.31 -2.29 -12.01
N ARG A 49 8.65 -1.89 -13.10
CA ARG A 49 7.76 -0.71 -13.11
C ARG A 49 6.65 -0.78 -12.06
N GLN A 50 6.16 -1.98 -11.77
CA GLN A 50 5.12 -2.22 -10.77
C GLN A 50 5.35 -3.57 -10.08
N GLN A 51 5.09 -3.62 -8.78
CA GLN A 51 5.19 -4.84 -7.98
C GLN A 51 4.21 -4.84 -6.82
N ASP A 52 3.50 -5.94 -6.63
CA ASP A 52 2.75 -6.22 -5.40
C ASP A 52 3.73 -6.48 -4.25
N ILE A 53 3.73 -5.59 -3.26
CA ILE A 53 4.63 -5.68 -2.09
C ILE A 53 4.00 -6.53 -1.00
N ALA A 54 2.69 -6.38 -0.78
CA ALA A 54 1.96 -7.19 0.20
C ALA A 54 0.47 -7.28 -0.13
N LYS A 55 -0.16 -8.36 0.34
CA LYS A 55 -1.62 -8.52 0.36
C LYS A 55 -2.04 -8.80 1.79
N ILE A 56 -2.77 -7.86 2.39
CA ILE A 56 -3.15 -7.91 3.81
C ILE A 56 -4.63 -8.28 3.89
N ARG A 57 -4.92 -9.40 4.57
CA ARG A 57 -6.31 -9.81 4.83
C ARG A 57 -6.97 -8.84 5.81
N ALA A 58 -8.11 -8.28 5.43
CA ALA A 58 -8.89 -7.39 6.26
C ALA A 58 -10.10 -8.09 6.90
N SER A 59 -10.77 -9.02 6.20
CA SER A 59 -11.88 -9.79 6.78
C SER A 59 -11.77 -11.30 6.53
N LEU A 60 -12.56 -12.08 7.29
CA LEU A 60 -12.63 -13.53 7.13
C LEU A 60 -13.21 -13.91 5.76
N PHE A 61 -14.14 -13.11 5.23
CA PHE A 61 -14.90 -13.52 4.05
C PHE A 61 -14.37 -12.93 2.73
N PHE A 62 -14.14 -11.62 2.55
CA PHE A 62 -13.84 -11.11 1.19
C PHE A 62 -12.92 -9.89 1.05
N LYS A 63 -12.54 -9.20 2.13
CA LYS A 63 -11.78 -7.93 2.00
C LYS A 63 -10.27 -8.16 2.06
N LYS A 64 -9.57 -7.81 0.98
CA LYS A 64 -8.10 -7.78 0.87
C LYS A 64 -7.65 -6.36 0.57
N LEU A 65 -6.62 -5.91 1.29
CA LEU A 65 -5.88 -4.69 0.99
C LEU A 65 -4.61 -5.08 0.23
N HIS A 66 -4.40 -4.49 -0.93
CA HIS A 66 -3.16 -4.59 -1.69
C HIS A 66 -2.24 -3.44 -1.30
N LEU A 67 -0.94 -3.70 -1.29
CA LEU A 67 0.10 -2.69 -1.20
C LEU A 67 1.02 -2.89 -2.40
N VAL A 68 1.04 -1.91 -3.29
CA VAL A 68 1.72 -1.95 -4.57
C VAL A 68 2.78 -0.84 -4.61
N ARG A 69 3.96 -1.17 -5.11
CA ARG A 69 5.01 -0.21 -5.43
C ARG A 69 5.04 -0.01 -6.94
N MET A 70 5.02 1.23 -7.37
CA MET A 70 5.19 1.64 -8.76
C MET A 70 6.39 2.58 -8.87
N ILE A 71 6.99 2.59 -10.04
CA ILE A 71 8.14 3.44 -10.35
C ILE A 71 7.73 4.48 -11.38
N ASP A 72 8.04 5.74 -11.09
CA ASP A 72 7.99 6.84 -12.05
C ASP A 72 9.44 7.24 -12.40
N PRO A 73 9.99 6.72 -13.51
CA PRO A 73 11.37 6.96 -13.89
C PRO A 73 11.62 8.40 -14.34
N ALA A 74 10.60 9.04 -14.94
CA ALA A 74 10.72 10.39 -15.48
C ALA A 74 11.02 11.40 -14.38
N HIS A 75 10.46 11.19 -13.19
CA HIS A 75 10.64 12.07 -12.04
C HIS A 75 11.54 11.47 -10.94
N SER A 76 12.09 10.27 -11.15
CA SER A 76 12.86 9.53 -10.13
C SER A 76 12.08 9.40 -8.81
N VAL A 77 10.81 9.00 -8.91
CA VAL A 77 9.87 8.84 -7.80
C VAL A 77 9.47 7.38 -7.65
N VAL A 78 9.35 6.94 -6.40
CA VAL A 78 8.72 5.66 -6.06
C VAL A 78 7.36 5.95 -5.46
N ILE A 79 6.35 5.32 -6.01
CA ILE A 79 4.96 5.48 -5.61
C ILE A 79 4.54 4.22 -4.85
N TYR A 80 3.99 4.39 -3.66
CA TYR A 80 3.33 3.32 -2.92
C TYR A 80 1.84 3.58 -2.92
N LEU A 81 1.07 2.58 -3.35
CA LEU A 81 -0.39 2.63 -3.43
C LEU A 81 -0.95 1.48 -2.60
N THR A 82 -1.96 1.77 -1.79
CA THR A 82 -2.82 0.73 -1.21
C THR A 82 -4.24 0.88 -1.70
N TYR A 83 -4.91 -0.24 -2.00
CA TYR A 83 -6.31 -0.28 -2.42
C TYR A 83 -6.98 -1.57 -1.97
N SER A 84 -8.32 -1.56 -1.88
CA SER A 84 -9.14 -2.71 -1.51
C SER A 84 -9.88 -3.31 -2.71
N ASP A 85 -10.07 -4.64 -2.70
CA ASP A 85 -10.84 -5.39 -3.72
C ASP A 85 -12.37 -5.29 -3.55
N GLU A 86 -12.96 -4.19 -3.08
CA GLU A 86 -14.41 -4.17 -2.79
C GLU A 86 -15.26 -4.43 -4.04
N LEU A 87 -16.06 -5.51 -3.98
CA LEU A 87 -16.88 -6.00 -5.09
C LEU A 87 -18.28 -5.35 -5.17
N ILE A 88 -18.74 -4.65 -4.12
CA ILE A 88 -20.19 -4.36 -3.94
C ILE A 88 -20.52 -2.88 -3.70
N GLU A 89 -19.63 -2.03 -3.17
CA GLU A 89 -19.96 -0.62 -2.89
C GLU A 89 -18.93 0.38 -3.45
N GLY A 90 -19.05 0.67 -4.75
CA GLY A 90 -19.03 2.02 -5.31
C GLY A 90 -17.80 2.94 -5.23
N SER A 91 -16.76 2.68 -4.45
CA SER A 91 -15.50 3.44 -4.56
C SER A 91 -14.34 2.70 -3.89
N PRO A 92 -13.33 2.23 -4.65
CA PRO A 92 -12.16 1.59 -4.06
C PRO A 92 -11.43 2.60 -3.17
N LYS A 93 -11.55 2.44 -1.85
CA LYS A 93 -10.77 3.22 -0.89
C LYS A 93 -9.30 2.93 -1.14
N ASN A 94 -8.57 3.96 -1.53
CA ASN A 94 -7.15 3.90 -1.81
C ASN A 94 -6.39 4.97 -1.03
N SER A 95 -5.09 4.75 -0.89
CA SER A 95 -4.18 5.73 -0.32
C SER A 95 -2.83 5.62 -1.02
N ILE A 96 -2.23 6.77 -1.32
CA ILE A 96 -1.03 6.90 -2.13
C ILE A 96 0.01 7.74 -1.40
N SER A 97 1.29 7.34 -1.52
CA SER A 97 2.42 8.12 -1.08
C SER A 97 3.52 8.07 -2.13
N ALA A 98 4.00 9.24 -2.56
CA ALA A 98 5.05 9.38 -3.54
C ALA A 98 6.33 9.88 -2.85
N VAL A 99 7.42 9.14 -3.01
CA VAL A 99 8.71 9.44 -2.39
C VAL A 99 9.75 9.72 -3.48
N PRO A 100 10.23 10.98 -3.61
CA PRO A 100 11.33 11.30 -4.50
C PRO A 100 12.62 10.62 -4.04
N LEU A 101 13.32 9.96 -4.96
CA LEU A 101 14.60 9.30 -4.63
C LEU A 101 15.78 10.26 -4.71
N GLY A 102 15.70 11.25 -5.61
CA GLY A 102 16.81 12.16 -5.92
C GLY A 102 17.98 11.48 -6.65
N VAL A 103 17.79 10.25 -7.12
CA VAL A 103 18.77 9.48 -7.90
C VAL A 103 18.06 8.75 -9.04
N PRO A 104 18.71 8.55 -10.19
CA PRO A 104 18.14 7.79 -11.29
C PRO A 104 17.71 6.38 -10.87
N ILE A 105 16.59 5.91 -11.42
CA ILE A 105 16.04 4.59 -11.12
C ILE A 105 16.47 3.60 -12.20
N GLN A 106 17.07 2.49 -11.78
CA GLN A 106 17.38 1.39 -12.68
C GLN A 106 16.12 0.55 -12.87
N LEU A 107 15.55 0.55 -14.08
CA LEU A 107 14.42 -0.30 -14.41
C LEU A 107 14.88 -1.66 -14.93
N LYS A 108 14.12 -2.70 -14.58
CA LYS A 108 14.23 -4.03 -15.15
C LYS A 108 13.52 -4.11 -16.50
#